data_AF-A0A2H0XY21-F1
#
_entry.id   AF-A0A2H0XY21-F1
#
_cell.length_a   1.000
_cell.length_b   1.000
_cell.length_c   1.000
_cell.angle_alpha   90.00
_cell.angle_beta   90.00
_cell.angle_gamma   90.00
#
_symmetry.space_group_name_H-M   'P 1'
#
loop_
_entity.id
_entity.type
_entity.pdbx_description
1 polymer ?
#
loop_
_entity_poly.entity_id
_entity_poly.type
_entity_poly.pdbx_seq_one_letter_code
_entity_poly.pdbx_strand_id
1 'polypeptide(L)'
;MISKEPENFTAPVTKKCSKCGSEKPLTEFYKNKRSKDKTTSYCKACLRAYQNANYQSEKGKAYHKAYNQSEKYKAYQKAYKKAYYQSEKYKAYQKAYQKAYHKSEKYKAYLKTYQQSEKRKTYMKAYYQRRKAKATVKELNAA
;
A
#
# COMPACT_ATOMS: atom_id res chain seq x y z
N MET A 1 -42.49 -21.15 -55.14
CA MET A 1 -42.00 -22.01 -54.06
C MET A 1 -41.15 -21.15 -53.13
N ILE A 2 -41.39 -21.30 -51.84
CA ILE A 2 -41.12 -20.34 -50.75
C ILE A 2 -39.68 -19.80 -50.74
N SER A 3 -39.54 -18.48 -50.90
CA SER A 3 -38.32 -17.73 -50.63
C SER A 3 -38.07 -17.72 -49.12
N LYS A 4 -37.07 -18.45 -48.64
CA LYS A 4 -36.61 -18.33 -47.25
C LYS A 4 -35.53 -17.26 -47.18
N GLU A 5 -35.88 -16.13 -46.59
CA GLU A 5 -34.95 -15.05 -46.23
C GLU A 5 -33.97 -15.54 -45.14
N PRO A 6 -32.72 -15.02 -45.10
CA PRO A 6 -31.75 -15.42 -44.09
C PRO A 6 -32.12 -14.79 -42.75
N GLU A 7 -32.62 -15.61 -41.83
CA GLU A 7 -32.94 -15.19 -40.46
C GLU A 7 -31.66 -14.69 -39.76
N ASN A 8 -31.66 -13.38 -39.52
CA ASN A 8 -30.58 -12.61 -38.95
C ASN A 8 -30.29 -13.08 -37.52
N PHE A 9 -29.22 -13.87 -37.32
CA PHE A 9 -28.81 -14.38 -36.01
C PHE A 9 -28.18 -13.25 -35.18
N THR A 10 -29.01 -12.36 -34.65
CA THR A 10 -28.60 -11.37 -33.65
C THR A 10 -28.22 -12.09 -32.36
N ALA A 11 -26.93 -12.11 -32.04
CA ALA A 11 -26.45 -12.63 -30.77
C ALA A 11 -27.19 -11.94 -29.60
N PRO A 12 -27.63 -12.68 -28.58
CA PRO A 12 -28.42 -12.12 -27.50
C PRO A 12 -27.62 -11.03 -26.78
N VAL A 13 -28.14 -9.79 -26.80
CA VAL A 13 -27.53 -8.62 -26.14
C VAL A 13 -27.83 -8.61 -24.64
N THR A 14 -28.84 -9.35 -24.22
CA THR A 14 -29.31 -9.46 -22.83
C THR A 14 -29.28 -10.91 -22.35
N LYS A 15 -29.18 -11.08 -21.03
CA LYS A 15 -29.20 -12.36 -20.33
C LYS A 15 -29.92 -12.23 -19.00
N LYS A 16 -30.66 -13.27 -18.63
CA LYS A 16 -31.33 -13.37 -17.33
C LYS A 16 -30.35 -13.77 -16.23
N CYS A 17 -30.31 -13.00 -15.14
CA CYS A 17 -29.54 -13.35 -13.96
C CYS A 17 -30.22 -14.50 -13.21
N SER A 18 -29.52 -15.61 -12.99
CA SER A 18 -30.12 -16.76 -12.27
C SER A 18 -30.27 -16.55 -10.76
N LYS A 19 -29.75 -15.45 -10.20
CA LYS A 19 -29.89 -15.10 -8.77
C LYS A 19 -31.03 -14.13 -8.48
N CYS A 20 -31.17 -13.05 -9.25
CA CYS A 20 -32.22 -12.04 -9.06
C CYS A 20 -33.36 -12.14 -10.08
N GLY A 21 -33.25 -13.02 -11.09
CA GLY A 21 -34.27 -13.22 -12.10
C GLY A 21 -34.40 -12.11 -13.15
N SER A 22 -33.74 -10.97 -13.00
CA SER A 22 -33.85 -9.85 -13.94
C SER A 22 -33.08 -10.09 -15.24
N GLU A 23 -33.66 -9.68 -16.37
CA GLU A 23 -32.96 -9.56 -17.65
C GLU A 23 -32.09 -8.31 -17.65
N LYS A 24 -30.82 -8.47 -17.99
CA LYS A 24 -29.83 -7.41 -18.00
C LYS A 24 -28.95 -7.52 -19.24
N PRO A 25 -28.37 -6.43 -19.75
CA PRO A 25 -27.43 -6.51 -20.86
C PRO A 25 -26.21 -7.35 -20.48
N LEU A 26 -25.56 -8.01 -21.46
CA LEU A 26 -24.36 -8.82 -21.21
C LEU A 26 -23.22 -8.03 -20.56
N THR A 27 -23.21 -6.71 -20.70
CA THR A 27 -22.27 -5.79 -20.02
C THR A 27 -22.40 -5.81 -18.50
N GLU A 28 -23.55 -6.20 -17.96
CA GLU A 28 -23.82 -6.37 -16.53
C GLU A 28 -23.38 -7.74 -15.98
N PHE A 29 -22.71 -8.55 -16.80
CA PHE A 29 -22.15 -9.84 -16.41
C PHE A 29 -20.63 -9.80 -16.55
N TYR A 30 -19.92 -10.64 -15.79
CA TYR A 30 -18.48 -10.79 -15.96
C TYR A 30 -18.17 -11.78 -17.09
N LYS A 31 -17.04 -11.59 -17.77
CA LYS A 31 -16.58 -12.54 -18.79
C LYS A 31 -16.15 -13.84 -18.12
N ASN A 32 -16.64 -14.97 -18.63
CA ASN A 32 -16.25 -16.31 -18.19
C ASN A 32 -15.94 -17.18 -19.40
N LYS A 33 -14.65 -17.40 -19.70
CA LYS A 33 -14.22 -18.16 -20.89
C LYS A 33 -14.70 -19.62 -20.88
N ARG A 34 -15.09 -20.15 -19.72
CA ARG A 34 -15.51 -21.55 -19.56
C ARG A 34 -17.00 -21.75 -19.81
N SER A 35 -17.81 -20.69 -19.83
CA SER A 35 -19.25 -20.82 -20.10
C SER A 35 -19.54 -20.74 -21.59
N LYS A 36 -20.60 -21.43 -22.02
CA LYS A 36 -21.08 -21.43 -23.42
C LYS A 36 -21.29 -20.01 -23.96
N ASP A 37 -21.90 -19.15 -23.14
CA ASP A 37 -22.22 -17.76 -23.51
C ASP A 37 -21.08 -16.77 -23.17
N LYS A 38 -19.89 -17.26 -22.80
CA LYS A 38 -18.72 -16.47 -22.39
C LYS A 38 -18.96 -15.46 -21.25
N THR A 39 -20.06 -15.61 -20.51
CA THR A 39 -20.49 -14.73 -19.41
C THR A 39 -20.90 -15.52 -18.17
N THR A 40 -20.87 -14.88 -16.99
CA THR A 40 -21.36 -15.47 -15.74
C THR A 40 -22.88 -15.68 -15.75
N SER A 41 -23.38 -16.58 -14.89
CA SER A 41 -24.82 -16.79 -14.67
C SER A 41 -25.45 -15.71 -13.78
N TYR A 42 -24.65 -15.13 -12.88
CA TYR A 42 -25.06 -14.03 -12.02
C TYR A 42 -24.64 -12.69 -12.61
N CYS A 43 -25.50 -11.68 -12.47
CA CYS A 43 -25.12 -10.29 -12.77
C CYS A 43 -24.06 -9.80 -11.78
N LYS A 44 -23.34 -8.74 -12.15
CA LYS A 44 -22.27 -8.13 -11.35
C LYS A 44 -22.72 -7.78 -9.95
N ALA A 45 -23.92 -7.21 -9.80
CA ALA A 45 -24.49 -6.84 -8.51
C ALA A 45 -24.68 -8.08 -7.60
N CYS A 46 -25.33 -9.13 -8.11
CA CYS A 46 -25.54 -10.36 -7.36
C CYS A 46 -24.22 -11.06 -7.01
N LEU A 47 -23.25 -11.06 -7.93
CA LEU A 47 -21.96 -11.68 -7.67
C LEU A 47 -21.17 -10.93 -6.60
N ARG A 48 -21.19 -9.58 -6.62
CA ARG A 48 -20.58 -8.74 -5.59
C ARG A 48 -21.24 -8.97 -4.22
N ALA A 49 -22.57 -9.00 -4.17
CA ALA A 49 -23.30 -9.28 -2.94
C ALA A 49 -22.94 -10.67 -2.36
N TYR A 50 -22.90 -11.69 -3.21
CA TYR A 50 -22.49 -13.05 -2.84
C TYR A 50 -21.05 -13.11 -2.32
N GLN A 51 -20.10 -12.50 -3.04
CA GLN A 51 -18.70 -12.45 -2.63
C GLN A 51 -18.51 -11.70 -1.31
N ASN A 52 -19.20 -10.57 -1.13
CA ASN A 52 -19.15 -9.81 0.12
C ASN A 52 -19.74 -10.61 1.28
N ALA A 53 -20.89 -11.26 1.09
CA ALA A 53 -21.49 -12.11 2.12
C ALA A 53 -20.53 -13.25 2.54
N ASN A 54 -19.87 -13.90 1.57
CA ASN A 54 -18.86 -14.91 1.85
C ASN A 54 -17.64 -14.33 2.57
N TYR A 55 -17.14 -13.17 2.16
CA TYR A 55 -16.01 -12.49 2.81
C TYR A 55 -16.32 -12.12 4.26
N GLN A 56 -17.55 -11.66 4.52
CA GLN A 56 -18.03 -11.25 5.84
C GLN A 56 -18.45 -12.43 6.72
N SER A 57 -18.66 -13.62 6.14
CA SER A 57 -18.93 -14.84 6.91
C SER A 57 -17.77 -15.17 7.84
N GLU A 58 -18.06 -15.84 8.97
CA GLU A 58 -17.03 -16.26 9.92
C GLU A 58 -15.94 -17.11 9.26
N LYS A 59 -16.33 -18.03 8.38
CA LYS A 59 -15.38 -18.86 7.61
C LYS A 59 -14.51 -18.01 6.67
N GLY A 60 -15.09 -17.02 6.00
CA GLY A 60 -14.37 -16.11 5.10
C GLY A 60 -13.36 -15.24 5.86
N LYS A 61 -13.79 -14.63 6.96
CA LYS A 61 -12.93 -13.85 7.85
C LYS A 61 -11.79 -14.71 8.42
N ALA A 62 -12.10 -15.91 8.92
CA ALA A 62 -11.10 -16.84 9.44
C ALA A 62 -10.08 -17.23 8.36
N TYR A 63 -10.54 -17.53 7.15
CA TYR A 63 -9.68 -17.82 6.00
C TYR A 63 -8.74 -16.65 5.69
N HIS A 64 -9.27 -15.44 5.53
CA HIS A 64 -8.46 -14.25 5.22
C HIS A 64 -7.49 -13.90 6.35
N LYS A 65 -7.89 -14.07 7.61
CA LYS A 65 -7.02 -13.90 8.77
C LYS A 65 -5.86 -14.91 8.72
N ALA A 66 -6.15 -16.20 8.57
CA ALA A 66 -5.14 -17.25 8.49
C ALA A 66 -4.20 -17.03 7.29
N TYR A 67 -4.75 -16.66 6.12
CA TYR A 67 -3.96 -16.34 4.94
C TYR A 67 -3.04 -15.13 5.18
N ASN A 68 -3.55 -14.05 5.79
CA ASN A 68 -2.75 -12.86 6.10
C ASN A 68 -1.68 -13.13 7.17
N GLN A 69 -1.90 -14.12 8.03
CA GLN A 69 -0.94 -14.56 9.03
C GLN A 69 0.03 -15.63 8.50
N SER A 70 -0.20 -16.17 7.30
CA SER A 70 0.69 -17.17 6.71
C SER A 70 2.09 -16.60 6.50
N GLU A 71 3.10 -17.45 6.70
CA GLU A 71 4.49 -17.07 6.52
C GLU A 71 4.77 -16.60 5.09
N LYS A 72 4.14 -17.25 4.10
CA LYS A 72 4.21 -16.84 2.69
C LYS A 72 3.74 -15.39 2.49
N TYR A 73 2.58 -15.04 3.04
CA TYR A 73 2.01 -13.70 2.84
C TYR A 73 2.77 -12.63 3.64
N LYS A 74 3.18 -12.93 4.88
CA LYS A 74 4.05 -12.05 5.67
C LYS A 74 5.40 -11.80 4.96
N ALA A 75 6.01 -12.84 4.40
CA ALA A 75 7.25 -12.72 3.64
C ALA A 75 7.06 -11.84 2.40
N TYR A 76 5.97 -12.03 1.65
CA TYR A 76 5.59 -11.18 0.54
C TYR A 76 5.43 -9.72 0.98
N GLN A 77 4.65 -9.44 2.04
CA GLN A 77 4.46 -8.08 2.54
C GLN A 77 5.77 -7.43 2.98
N LYS A 78 6.64 -8.17 3.66
CA LYS A 78 7.96 -7.70 4.09
C LYS A 78 8.85 -7.35 2.89
N ALA A 79 8.91 -8.23 1.89
CA ALA A 79 9.66 -8.00 0.66
C ALA A 79 9.13 -6.78 -0.12
N TYR A 80 7.80 -6.69 -0.29
CA TYR A 80 7.14 -5.57 -0.93
C TYR A 80 7.42 -4.25 -0.22
N LYS A 81 7.26 -4.19 1.11
CA LYS A 81 7.51 -2.99 1.91
C LYS A 81 8.99 -2.57 1.86
N LYS A 82 9.90 -3.54 1.91
CA LYS A 82 11.35 -3.30 1.75
C LYS A 82 11.65 -2.69 0.38
N ALA A 83 11.16 -3.29 -0.70
CA ALA A 83 11.36 -2.79 -2.07
C ALA A 83 10.77 -1.37 -2.23
N TYR A 84 9.57 -1.14 -1.69
CA TYR A 84 8.92 0.17 -1.72
C TYR A 84 9.76 1.25 -1.03
N TYR A 85 10.25 1.03 0.19
CA TYR A 85 11.09 2.01 0.90
C TYR A 85 12.49 2.17 0.30
N GLN A 86 12.99 1.13 -0.39
CA GLN A 86 14.24 1.21 -1.12
C GLN A 86 14.09 1.86 -2.49
N SER A 87 12.86 2.08 -2.97
CA SER A 87 12.62 2.73 -4.25
C SER A 87 13.17 4.15 -4.28
N GLU A 88 13.73 4.53 -5.42
CA GLU A 88 14.27 5.88 -5.62
C GLU A 88 13.21 6.95 -5.42
N LYS A 89 11.97 6.67 -5.83
CA LYS A 89 10.82 7.54 -5.58
C LYS A 89 10.61 7.79 -4.09
N TYR A 90 10.59 6.74 -3.26
CA TYR A 90 10.36 6.88 -1.83
C TYR A 90 11.53 7.57 -1.13
N LYS A 91 12.78 7.20 -1.46
CA LYS A 91 13.97 7.87 -0.91
C LYS A 91 14.01 9.35 -1.27
N ALA A 92 13.68 9.71 -2.51
CA ALA A 92 13.60 11.10 -2.95
C ALA A 92 12.53 11.86 -2.17
N TYR A 93 11.34 11.26 -2.00
CA TYR A 93 10.28 11.81 -1.16
C TYR A 93 10.75 12.04 0.27
N GLN A 94 11.37 11.04 0.91
CA GLN A 94 11.86 11.13 2.28
C GLN A 94 12.92 12.23 2.44
N LYS A 95 13.86 12.33 1.49
CA LYS A 95 14.90 13.37 1.49
C LYS A 95 14.30 14.76 1.32
N ALA A 96 13.34 14.93 0.41
CA ALA A 96 12.63 16.20 0.21
C ALA A 96 11.85 16.60 1.47
N TYR A 97 11.12 15.65 2.07
CA TYR A 97 10.38 15.86 3.30
C TYR A 97 11.30 16.27 4.45
N GLN A 98 12.41 15.55 4.66
CA GLN A 98 13.38 15.87 5.71
C GLN A 98 14.00 17.27 5.50
N LYS A 99 14.36 17.61 4.25
CA LYS A 99 14.90 18.94 3.92
C LYS A 99 13.88 20.04 4.20
N ALA A 100 12.61 19.85 3.83
CA ALA A 100 11.54 20.79 4.12
C ALA A 100 11.31 20.93 5.63
N TYR A 101 11.29 19.81 6.36
CA TYR A 101 11.12 19.79 7.80
C TYR A 101 12.25 20.53 8.53
N HIS A 102 13.52 20.28 8.18
CA HIS A 102 14.65 21.00 8.78
C HIS A 102 14.67 22.50 8.44
N LYS A 103 14.11 22.87 7.29
CA LYS A 103 13.93 24.28 6.90
C LYS A 103 12.73 24.94 7.55
N SER A 104 11.83 24.17 8.17
CA SER A 104 10.64 24.72 8.81
C SER A 104 11.02 25.63 9.98
N GLU A 105 10.27 26.72 10.13
CA GLU A 105 10.44 27.65 11.24
C GLU A 105 10.27 26.94 12.59
N LYS A 106 9.36 25.96 12.66
CA LYS A 106 9.19 25.11 13.84
C LYS A 106 10.47 24.36 14.22
N TYR A 107 11.12 23.72 13.25
CA TYR A 107 12.37 22.98 13.53
C TYR A 107 13.52 23.94 13.85
N LYS A 108 13.64 25.07 13.15
CA LYS A 108 14.65 26.09 13.44
C LYS A 108 14.47 26.68 14.85
N ALA A 109 13.24 26.98 15.24
CA ALA A 109 12.91 27.47 16.58
C ALA A 109 13.27 26.43 17.65
N TYR A 110 12.90 25.15 17.44
CA TYR A 110 13.32 24.05 18.32
C TYR A 110 14.84 23.94 18.43
N LEU A 111 15.56 24.02 17.31
CA LEU A 111 17.01 23.92 17.31
C LEU A 111 17.65 25.09 18.05
N LYS A 112 17.11 26.30 17.89
CA LYS A 112 17.57 27.51 18.59
C LYS A 112 17.39 27.40 20.10
N THR A 113 16.22 26.98 20.58
CA THR A 113 15.98 26.80 22.02
C THR A 113 16.84 25.66 22.59
N TYR A 114 17.01 24.57 21.86
CA TYR A 114 17.89 23.49 22.25
C TYR A 114 19.36 23.93 22.35
N GLN A 115 19.86 24.73 21.41
CA GLN A 115 21.21 25.29 21.46
C GLN A 115 21.42 26.22 22.66
N GLN A 116 20.40 27.01 23.01
CA GLN A 116 20.43 27.94 24.14
C GLN A 116 20.23 27.24 25.50
N SER A 117 19.84 25.96 25.50
CA SER A 117 19.63 25.21 26.74
C SER A 117 20.93 25.02 27.52
N GLU A 118 20.84 25.12 28.85
CA GLU A 118 21.98 24.85 29.72
C GLU A 118 22.53 23.43 29.56
N LYS A 119 21.67 22.46 29.26
CA LYS A 119 22.07 21.08 28.95
C LYS A 119 23.02 21.02 27.74
N ARG A 120 22.77 21.80 26.68
CA ARG A 120 23.66 21.84 25.51
C ARG A 120 24.94 22.60 25.81
N LYS A 121 24.87 23.73 26.51
CA LYS A 121 26.04 24.53 26.89
C LYS A 121 27.00 23.76 27.79
N THR A 122 26.49 23.12 28.84
CA THR A 122 27.27 22.29 29.76
C THR A 122 27.93 21.10 29.04
N TYR A 123 27.19 20.40 28.17
CA TYR A 123 27.74 19.35 27.33
C TYR A 123 28.89 19.86 26.44
N MET A 124 28.71 21.01 25.78
CA MET A 124 29.74 21.59 24.91
C MET A 124 30.98 22.01 25.72
N LYS A 125 30.80 22.61 26.90
CA LYS A 125 31.90 22.96 27.81
C LYS A 125 32.70 21.71 28.19
N ALA A 126 32.03 20.65 28.63
CA ALA A 126 32.68 19.38 28.98
C ALA A 126 33.36 18.70 27.78
N TYR A 127 32.79 18.81 26.57
CA TYR A 127 33.41 18.34 25.34
C TYR A 127 34.73 19.05 25.04
N TYR A 128 34.76 20.39 25.09
CA TYR A 128 35.98 21.16 24.83
C TYR A 128 37.06 20.94 25.90
N GLN A 129 36.69 20.84 27.18
CA GLN A 129 37.64 20.56 28.25
C GLN A 129 38.31 19.19 28.06
N ARG A 130 37.53 18.15 27.74
CA ARG A 130 38.08 16.82 27.41
C ARG A 130 38.98 16.85 26.18
N ARG A 131 38.59 17.59 25.14
CA ARG A 131 39.39 17.72 23.92
C ARG A 131 40.73 18.42 24.19
N LYS A 132 40.72 19.48 25.01
CA LYS A 132 41.92 20.20 25.43
C LYS A 132 42.84 19.30 26.26
N ALA A 133 42.30 18.62 27.28
CA ALA A 133 43.07 17.67 28.10
C ALA A 133 43.72 16.57 27.23
N LYS A 134 42.98 16.03 26.25
CA LYS A 134 43.50 15.03 25.32
C LYS A 134 44.62 15.57 24.43
N ALA A 135 44.54 16.82 23.99
CA ALA A 135 45.60 17.47 23.22
C ALA A 135 46.86 17.68 24.08
N THR A 136 46.69 18.18 25.31
CA THR A 136 47.80 18.40 26.25
C THR A 136 48.51 17.10 26.61
N VAL A 137 47.76 16.01 26.88
CA VAL A 137 48.36 14.69 27.11
C VAL A 137 49.12 14.19 25.88
N LYS A 138 48.62 14.45 24.67
CA LYS A 138 49.31 14.08 23.44
C LYS A 138 50.63 14.86 23.26
N GLU A 139 50.64 16.14 23.59
CA GLU A 139 51.83 17.00 23.51
C GLU A 139 52.89 16.58 24.55
N LEU A 140 52.48 16.29 25.79
CA LEU A 140 53.38 15.79 26.84
C LEU A 140 53.99 14.43 26.51
N ASN A 141 53.24 13.55 25.84
CA ASN A 141 53.74 12.22 25.45
C ASN A 141 54.61 12.25 24.17
N ALA A 142 54.72 13.40 23.50
CA ALA A 142 55.52 13.58 22.30
C ALA A 142 56.82 14.39 22.54
N ALA A 143 57.03 14.87 23.78
CA ALA A 143 58.24 15.52 24.27
C ALA A 143 59.10 14.51 25.05
#